data_AF-A0A3C0KPY6-F1
#
_entry.id   AF-A0A3C0KPY6-F1
#
_cell.length_a   1.000
_cell.length_b   1.000
_cell.length_c   1.000
_cell.angle_alpha   90.00
_cell.angle_beta   90.00
_cell.angle_gamma   90.00
#
_symmetry.space_group_name_H-M   'P 1'
#
loop_
_entity.id
_entity.type
_entity.pdbx_description
1 polymer ?
#
loop_
_entity_poly.entity_id
_entity_poly.type
_entity_poly.pdbx_seq_one_letter_code
_entity_poly.pdbx_strand_id
1 'polypeptide(L)' 'MAKMLKDTLKTIESYKTQSPHYEELLAILEEILILREEYRRKMPESIFPVDERLISSKMEGGLPLIDLSQGDY' A
#
# COMPACT_ATOMS: atom_id res chain seq x y z
N MET A 1 -6.92 -2.27 -7.22
CA MET A 1 -5.87 -2.88 -6.38
C MET A 1 -5.58 -4.34 -6.74
N ALA A 2 -6.56 -5.23 -6.93
CA ALA A 2 -6.28 -6.63 -7.31
C ALA A 2 -5.39 -6.79 -8.56
N LYS A 3 -5.58 -5.96 -9.59
CA LYS A 3 -4.69 -5.91 -10.77
C LYS A 3 -3.26 -5.48 -10.41
N MET A 4 -3.14 -4.44 -9.58
CA MET A 4 -1.85 -3.93 -9.13
C MET A 4 -1.08 -4.98 -8.31
N LEU A 5 -1.74 -5.66 -7.36
CA LEU A 5 -1.12 -6.75 -6.61
C LEU A 5 -0.62 -7.86 -7.55
N LYS A 6 -1.45 -8.30 -8.50
CA LYS A 6 -1.07 -9.33 -9.47
C LYS A 6 0.17 -8.94 -10.27
N ASP A 7 0.23 -7.70 -10.73
CA ASP A 7 1.37 -7.21 -11.51
C ASP A 7 2.63 -7.10 -10.63
N THR A 8 2.50 -6.64 -9.37
CA THR A 8 3.59 -6.61 -8.40
C THR A 8 4.15 -8.00 -8.07
N LEU A 9 3.30 -9.01 -7.86
CA LEU A 9 3.74 -10.38 -7.58
C LEU A 9 4.52 -10.98 -8.77
N LYS A 10 4.08 -10.71 -10.00
CA LYS A 10 4.85 -11.11 -11.20
C LYS A 10 6.23 -10.46 -11.25
N THR A 11 6.31 -9.19 -10.86
CA THR A 11 7.59 -8.48 -10.78
C THR A 11 8.49 -9.11 -9.73
N ILE A 12 7.96 -9.46 -8.55
CA ILE A 12 8.71 -10.15 -7.48
C ILE A 12 9.25 -11.48 -7.98
N GLU A 13 8.44 -12.31 -8.62
CA GLU A 13 8.86 -13.60 -9.19
C GLU A 13 9.97 -13.46 -10.24
N SER A 14 9.86 -12.44 -11.09
CA SER A 14 10.91 -12.11 -12.06
C SER A 14 12.24 -11.77 -11.36
N TYR A 15 12.20 -11.00 -10.27
CA TYR A 15 13.40 -10.63 -9.50
C TYR A 15 13.99 -11.80 -8.72
N LYS A 16 13.17 -12.70 -8.16
CA LYS A 16 13.65 -13.94 -7.51
C LYS A 16 14.48 -14.78 -8.49
N THR A 17 14.03 -14.86 -9.74
CA THR A 17 14.73 -15.59 -10.81
C THR A 17 16.04 -14.91 -11.23
N GLN A 18 16.02 -13.57 -11.36
CA GLN A 18 17.18 -12.79 -11.82
C GLN A 18 18.22 -12.51 -10.72
N SER A 19 17.83 -12.57 -9.45
CA SER A 19 18.68 -12.24 -8.30
C SER A 19 18.42 -13.20 -7.14
N PRO A 20 18.94 -14.44 -7.22
CA PRO A 20 18.67 -15.49 -6.22
C PRO A 20 19.08 -15.11 -4.80
N HIS A 21 20.07 -14.21 -4.65
CA HIS A 21 20.55 -13.73 -3.35
C HIS A 21 19.49 -12.98 -2.53
N TYR A 22 18.41 -12.51 -3.17
CA TYR A 22 17.30 -11.81 -2.52
C TYR A 22 16.03 -12.66 -2.42
N GLU A 23 16.08 -13.95 -2.78
CA GLU A 23 14.90 -14.80 -2.89
C GLU A 23 14.06 -14.82 -1.61
N GLU A 24 14.70 -15.00 -0.45
CA GLU A 24 14.02 -15.05 0.84
C GLU A 24 13.36 -13.71 1.19
N LEU A 25 14.07 -12.60 0.99
CA LEU A 25 13.52 -11.26 1.25
C LEU A 25 12.32 -10.95 0.34
N LEU A 26 12.41 -11.37 -0.93
CA LEU A 26 11.35 -11.20 -1.91
C LEU A 26 10.13 -12.08 -1.60
N ALA A 27 10.34 -13.31 -1.09
CA ALA A 27 9.27 -14.19 -0.63
C ALA A 27 8.53 -13.60 0.58
N ILE A 28 9.26 -13.05 1.57
CA ILE A 28 8.64 -12.36 2.71
C ILE A 28 7.81 -11.16 2.25
N LEU A 29 8.34 -10.36 1.30
CA LEU A 29 7.60 -9.22 0.76
C LEU A 29 6.31 -9.65 0.04
N GLU A 30 6.37 -10.73 -0.74
CA GLU A 30 5.20 -11.32 -1.39
C GLU A 30 4.11 -11.68 -0.38
N GLU A 31 4.46 -12.40 0.69
CA GLU A 31 3.51 -12.78 1.74
C GLU A 31 2.88 -11.57 2.43
N ILE A 32 3.69 -10.55 2.78
CA ILE A 32 3.21 -9.31 3.38
C ILE A 32 2.19 -8.61 2.47
N LEU A 33 2.45 -8.56 1.16
CA LEU A 33 1.56 -7.91 0.20
C LEU A 33 0.23 -8.66 0.05
N ILE A 34 0.26 -9.99 0.07
CA ILE A 34 -0.93 -10.83 0.05
C ILE A 34 -1.76 -10.60 1.32
N LEU A 35 -1.14 -10.69 2.49
CA LEU A 35 -1.81 -10.47 3.78
C LEU A 35 -2.43 -9.07 3.88
N ARG A 36 -1.72 -8.05 3.39
CA ARG A 36 -2.22 -6.67 3.34
C ARG A 36 -3.46 -6.54 2.46
N GLU A 37 -3.49 -7.19 1.30
CA GLU A 37 -4.65 -7.17 0.42
C GLU A 37 -5.84 -7.93 1.02
N GLU A 38 -5.59 -9.06 1.68
CA GLU A 38 -6.64 -9.79 2.40
C GLU A 38 -7.25 -8.94 3.52
N TYR A 39 -6.40 -8.28 4.31
CA TYR A 39 -6.84 -7.35 5.35
C TYR A 39 -7.68 -6.21 4.77
N ARG A 40 -7.20 -5.59 3.68
CA ARG A 40 -7.92 -4.52 2.98
C ARG A 40 -9.28 -4.95 2.44
N ARG A 41 -9.42 -6.20 1.96
CA ARG A 41 -10.71 -6.74 1.47
C ARG A 41 -11.72 -6.99 2.58
N LYS A 42 -11.25 -7.26 3.80
CA LYS A 42 -12.09 -7.54 4.97
C LYS A 42 -12.43 -6.28 5.76
N MET A 43 -11.81 -5.13 5.45
CA MET A 43 -12.07 -3.87 6.14
C MET A 43 -13.30 -3.14 5.59
N PRO A 44 -14.26 -2.74 6.46
CA PRO A 44 -15.48 -2.04 6.06
C PRO A 44 -15.29 -0.52 5.88
N GLU A 45 -14.24 0.09 6.44
CA GLU A 45 -14.05 1.55 6.47
C GLU A 45 -12.74 1.99 5.79
N SER A 46 -12.69 3.27 5.37
CA SER A 46 -11.49 3.90 4.82
C SER A 46 -10.40 3.97 5.88
N ILE A 47 -9.25 3.35 5.61
CA ILE A 47 -8.05 3.32 6.49
C ILE A 47 -7.44 4.72 6.67
N PHE A 48 -7.73 5.65 5.75
CA PHE A 48 -7.23 7.00 5.79
C PHE A 48 -8.41 7.96 5.98
N PRO A 49 -8.57 8.55 7.17
CA PRO A 49 -9.60 9.56 7.38
C PRO A 49 -9.24 10.79 6.53
N VAL A 50 -10.18 11.22 5.70
CA VAL A 50 -10.09 12.47 4.95
C VAL A 50 -11.20 13.37 5.48
N ASP A 51 -10.83 14.55 6.00
CA ASP A 51 -11.82 15.57 6.31
C ASP A 51 -12.25 16.24 5.01
N GLU A 52 -13.43 15.86 4.51
CA GLU A 52 -13.98 16.35 3.24
C GLU A 52 -14.10 17.89 3.21
N ARG A 53 -14.26 18.53 4.37
CA ARG A 53 -14.36 19.99 4.49
C ARG A 53 -13.05 20.69 4.16
N LEU A 54 -11.92 19.98 4.23
CA LEU A 54 -10.58 20.52 4.00
C LEU A 54 -10.03 20.17 2.61
N ILE A 55 -10.76 19.41 1.78
CA ILE A 55 -10.25 18.98 0.47
C ILE A 55 -9.90 20.18 -0.41
N SER A 56 -10.84 21.13 -0.59
CA SER A 56 -10.63 22.28 -1.47
C SER A 56 -9.45 23.15 -1.01
N SER A 57 -9.38 23.48 0.28
CA SER A 57 -8.31 24.32 0.82
C SER A 57 -6.95 23.64 0.78
N LYS A 58 -6.89 22.32 1.02
CA LYS A 58 -5.66 21.53 0.89
C LYS A 58 -5.20 21.43 -0.56
N MET A 59 -6.11 21.23 -1.50
CA MET A 59 -5.78 21.19 -2.93
C MET A 59 -5.26 22.54 -3.44
N GLU A 60 -5.89 23.64 -3.04
CA GLU A 60 -5.42 25.00 -3.36
C GLU A 60 -4.05 25.31 -2.74
N GLY A 61 -3.81 24.85 -1.51
CA GLY A 61 -2.55 25.03 -0.80
C GLY A 61 -1.44 24.03 -1.15
N GLY A 62 -1.71 23.04 -2.02
CA GLY A 62 -0.76 21.97 -2.33
C GLY A 62 -0.45 21.04 -1.16
N LEU A 63 -1.35 20.94 -0.18
CA LEU A 63 -1.19 20.13 1.04
C LEU A 63 -1.70 18.69 0.84
N PRO A 64 -1.13 17.69 1.55
CA PRO A 64 -1.62 16.31 1.51
C PRO A 64 -3.06 16.18 2.00
N LEU A 65 -3.91 15.47 1.24
CA LEU A 65 -5.29 15.17 1.63
C LEU A 65 -5.35 14.27 2.88
N ILE A 66 -4.41 13.34 2.98
CA ILE A 66 -4.25 12.44 4.11
C ILE A 66 -3.21 13.04 5.05
N ASP A 67 -3.60 13.31 6.30
CA ASP A 67 -2.68 13.77 7.32
C ASP A 67 -1.99 12.56 7.97
N LEU A 68 -0.72 12.36 7.64
CA LEU A 68 0.12 11.30 8.21
C LEU A 68 0.64 11.65 9.63
N SER A 69 0.30 12.82 10.16
CA SER A 69 0.75 13.34 11.45
C SER A 69 -0.07 12.86 12.66
N GLN A 70 -1.14 12.11 12.43
CA GLN A 70 -1.94 11.49 13.50
C GLN A 70 -1.37 10.10 13.83
N GLY A 71 -0.18 10.09 14.42
CA GLY A 71 0.42 8.91 15.01
C GLY A 71 0.62 9.14 16.51
N ASP A 72 -0.43 8.94 17.31
CA ASP A 72 -0.25 8.61 18.72
C ASP A 72 0.24 7.16 18.76
N TYR A 73 1.56 6.97 18.77
CA TYR A 73 2.19 5.69 19.13
C TYR A 73 2.27 5.55 20.65
#